data_AF-A0A2V8C569-F1
#
_entry.id   AF-A0A2V8C569-F1
#
_cell.length_a   1.000
_cell.length_b   1.000
_cell.length_c   1.000
_cell.angle_alpha   90.00
_cell.angle_beta   90.00
_cell.angle_gamma   90.00
#
_symmetry.space_group_name_H-M   'P 1'
#
loop_
_entity.id
_entity.type
_entity.pdbx_description
1 polymer ?
#
loop_
_entity_poly.entity_id
_entity_poly.type
_entity_poly.pdbx_seq_one_letter_code
_entity_poly.pdbx_strand_id
1 'polypeptide(L)'
;MPTLKEFALRFLDGYAKANRLKPSGIASKETVLRVHLAKAFGDKRLDEISTEDVQRLKAALIERAPKTVNNVVTVLSVVLRTAVEWGVIARVPCSIKLLKAPKNEASFYDFDEFERLVEVARSEALALQVVLLGGEAGLRCGEIMALEWTDVDFAKRQCSLHRIALHYKVIFI
;
A
#
# COMPACT_ATOMS: atom_id res chain seq x y z
N MET A 1 -25.67 16.59 4.79
CA MET A 1 -24.21 16.42 4.74
C MET A 1 -23.90 14.96 5.06
N PRO A 2 -23.22 14.19 4.19
CA PRO A 2 -23.02 12.77 4.43
C PRO A 2 -22.00 12.48 5.53
N THR A 3 -22.13 11.31 6.13
CA THR A 3 -21.15 10.71 7.03
C THR A 3 -19.95 10.17 6.26
N LEU A 4 -18.85 9.90 6.97
CA LEU A 4 -17.68 9.26 6.36
C LEU A 4 -18.02 7.89 5.76
N LYS A 5 -18.87 7.10 6.43
CA LYS A 5 -19.29 5.77 5.94
C LYS A 5 -20.09 5.87 4.64
N GLU A 6 -21.04 6.80 4.56
CA GLU A 6 -21.85 7.02 3.35
C GLU A 6 -20.99 7.52 2.17
N PHE A 7 -20.03 8.40 2.45
CA PHE A 7 -19.16 8.93 1.40
C PHE A 7 -18.06 7.95 0.97
N ALA A 8 -17.62 7.05 1.84
CA ALA A 8 -16.54 6.10 1.56
C ALA A 8 -16.81 5.21 0.34
N LEU A 9 -18.05 4.72 0.17
CA LEU A 9 -18.44 3.91 -0.99
C LEU A 9 -18.36 4.72 -2.29
N ARG A 10 -18.94 5.93 -2.28
CA ARG A 10 -18.87 6.87 -3.41
C ARG A 10 -17.44 7.23 -3.77
N PHE A 11 -16.58 7.42 -2.78
CA PHE A 11 -15.15 7.68 -2.96
C PHE A 11 -14.44 6.49 -3.62
N LEU A 12 -14.65 5.26 -3.14
CA LEU A 12 -14.00 4.08 -3.72
C LEU A 12 -14.39 3.89 -5.20
N ASP A 13 -15.66 4.05 -5.53
CA ASP A 13 -16.12 3.87 -6.91
C ASP A 13 -15.77 5.08 -7.80
N GLY A 14 -16.16 6.28 -7.39
CA GLY A 14 -16.04 7.49 -8.20
C GLY A 14 -14.65 8.11 -8.24
N TYR A 15 -13.75 7.75 -7.31
CA TYR A 15 -12.36 8.21 -7.33
C TYR A 15 -11.41 7.05 -7.61
N ALA A 16 -11.41 6.01 -6.77
CA ALA A 16 -10.36 4.99 -6.84
C ALA A 16 -10.50 4.10 -8.09
N LYS A 17 -11.71 3.61 -8.38
CA LYS A 17 -11.98 2.80 -9.58
C LYS A 17 -12.05 3.67 -10.84
N ALA A 18 -12.74 4.81 -10.79
CA ALA A 18 -12.87 5.70 -11.94
C ALA A 18 -11.52 6.22 -12.47
N ASN A 19 -10.58 6.55 -11.57
CA ASN A 19 -9.22 6.96 -11.96
C ASN A 19 -8.29 5.78 -12.29
N ARG A 20 -8.83 4.56 -12.41
CA ARG A 20 -8.09 3.33 -12.76
C ARG A 20 -6.84 3.12 -11.89
N LEU A 21 -6.96 3.39 -10.58
CA LEU A 21 -5.87 3.11 -9.66
C LEU A 21 -5.53 1.62 -9.69
N LYS A 22 -4.25 1.28 -9.50
CA LYS A 22 -3.82 -0.11 -9.42
C LYS A 22 -4.67 -0.87 -8.38
N PRO A 23 -5.01 -2.15 -8.61
CA PRO A 23 -5.83 -2.93 -7.67
C PRO A 23 -5.31 -2.91 -6.22
N SER A 24 -3.99 -2.96 -5.99
CA SER A 24 -3.37 -2.78 -4.66
C SER A 24 -3.74 -1.47 -4.01
N GLY A 25 -3.69 -0.39 -4.80
CA GLY A 25 -3.94 0.96 -4.35
C GLY A 25 -5.40 1.15 -3.94
N ILE A 26 -6.33 0.45 -4.61
CA ILE A 26 -7.75 0.42 -4.25
C ILE A 26 -7.93 -0.39 -2.96
N ALA A 27 -7.45 -1.65 -2.94
CA ALA A 27 -7.57 -2.56 -1.80
C ALA A 27 -6.96 -1.98 -0.51
N SER A 28 -5.83 -1.27 -0.64
CA SER A 28 -5.18 -0.60 0.48
C SER A 28 -6.03 0.56 1.03
N LYS A 29 -6.64 1.38 0.16
CA LYS A 29 -7.55 2.46 0.58
C LYS A 29 -8.82 1.91 1.22
N GLU A 30 -9.39 0.86 0.64
CA GLU A 30 -10.57 0.18 1.17
C GLU A 30 -10.28 -0.40 2.56
N THR A 31 -9.13 -1.05 2.74
CA THR A 31 -8.70 -1.57 4.05
C THR A 31 -8.57 -0.45 5.07
N VAL A 32 -7.92 0.66 4.71
CA VAL A 32 -7.77 1.81 5.60
C VAL A 32 -9.13 2.42 5.96
N LEU A 33 -10.03 2.57 4.98
CA LEU A 33 -11.38 3.06 5.19
C LEU A 33 -12.16 2.15 6.15
N ARG A 34 -12.18 0.85 5.90
CA ARG A 34 -12.95 -0.12 6.69
C ARG A 34 -12.39 -0.35 8.10
N VAL A 35 -11.07 -0.54 8.22
CA VAL A 35 -10.44 -0.97 9.47
C VAL A 35 -10.14 0.19 10.42
N HIS A 36 -9.80 1.36 9.87
CA HIS A 36 -9.35 2.49 10.68
C HIS A 36 -10.35 3.65 10.65
N LEU A 37 -10.69 4.16 9.46
CA LEU A 37 -11.48 5.40 9.37
C LEU A 37 -12.95 5.19 9.71
N ALA A 38 -13.57 4.09 9.30
CA ALA A 38 -14.95 3.76 9.65
C ALA A 38 -15.10 3.48 11.15
N LYS A 39 -14.11 2.85 11.79
CA LYS A 39 -14.11 2.62 13.25
C LYS A 39 -14.01 3.94 14.03
N ALA A 40 -13.24 4.91 13.53
CA ALA A 40 -13.04 6.18 14.23
C ALA A 40 -14.12 7.23 13.91
N PHE A 41 -14.59 7.29 12.68
CA PHE A 41 -15.40 8.39 12.14
C PHE A 41 -16.61 7.94 11.33
N GLY A 42 -16.94 6.64 11.30
CA GLY A 42 -17.94 6.08 10.38
C GLY A 42 -19.25 6.86 10.33
N ASP A 43 -19.84 7.11 11.49
CA ASP A 43 -21.13 7.81 11.63
C ASP A 43 -20.98 9.33 11.76
N LYS A 44 -19.74 9.84 11.75
CA LYS A 44 -19.45 11.27 11.86
C LYS A 44 -19.59 11.94 10.50
N ARG A 45 -20.20 13.13 10.46
CA ARG A 45 -20.26 13.93 9.23
C ARG A 45 -18.88 14.36 8.78
N LEU A 46 -18.67 14.40 7.47
CA LEU A 46 -17.37 14.78 6.91
C LEU A 46 -16.89 16.15 7.36
N ASP A 47 -17.79 17.13 7.48
CA ASP A 47 -17.49 18.52 7.87
C ASP A 47 -17.29 18.71 9.38
N GLU A 48 -17.59 17.70 10.19
CA GLU A 48 -17.44 17.73 11.65
C GLU A 48 -16.13 17.06 12.12
N ILE A 49 -15.39 16.42 11.21
CA ILE A 49 -14.10 15.79 11.54
C ILE A 49 -13.09 16.90 11.88
N SER A 50 -12.79 17.05 13.16
CA SER A 50 -11.92 18.10 13.67
C SER A 50 -10.44 17.70 13.65
N THR A 51 -9.55 18.67 13.85
CA THR A 51 -8.12 18.40 14.05
C THR A 51 -7.87 17.54 15.30
N GLU A 52 -8.69 17.68 16.34
CA GLU A 52 -8.60 16.88 17.57
C GLU A 52 -8.96 15.41 17.32
N ASP A 53 -9.99 15.16 16.50
CA ASP A 53 -10.36 13.82 16.05
C ASP A 53 -9.20 13.09 15.37
N VAL A 54 -8.44 13.83 14.53
CA VAL A 54 -7.25 13.28 13.85
C VAL A 54 -6.15 12.92 14.87
N GLN A 55 -5.99 13.69 15.94
CA GLN A 55 -5.03 13.34 17.01
C GLN A 55 -5.49 12.12 17.80
N ARG A 56 -6.79 12.01 18.10
CA ARG A 56 -7.36 10.81 18.73
C ARG A 56 -7.16 9.56 17.89
N LEU A 57 -7.33 9.66 16.56
CA LEU A 57 -7.04 8.56 15.64
C LEU A 57 -5.57 8.14 15.68
N LYS A 58 -4.63 9.11 15.70
CA LYS A 58 -3.20 8.79 15.83
C LYS A 58 -2.88 8.12 17.16
N ALA A 59 -3.44 8.62 18.27
CA ALA A 59 -3.28 8.03 19.59
C ALA A 59 -3.82 6.59 19.64
N ALA A 60 -4.95 6.32 18.99
CA ALA A 60 -5.49 4.96 18.87
C ALA A 60 -4.61 4.01 18.03
N LEU A 61 -3.65 4.54 17.28
CA LEU A 61 -2.70 3.79 16.46
C LEU A 61 -1.26 3.93 16.96
N ILE A 62 -1.05 4.33 18.22
CA ILE A 62 0.27 4.62 18.77
C ILE A 62 1.23 3.42 18.70
N GLU A 63 0.71 2.20 18.87
CA GLU A 63 1.47 0.94 18.76
C GLU A 63 1.83 0.56 17.32
N ARG A 64 1.43 1.35 16.32
CA ARG A 64 1.75 1.11 14.91
C ARG A 64 2.95 1.96 14.49
N ALA A 65 3.72 1.43 13.54
CA ALA A 65 4.82 2.18 12.94
C ALA A 65 4.34 3.54 12.38
N PRO A 66 5.13 4.62 12.51
CA PRO A 66 4.74 5.96 12.03
C PRO A 66 4.32 5.99 10.56
N LYS A 67 4.94 5.15 9.71
CA LYS A 67 4.58 4.99 8.30
C LYS A 67 3.14 4.49 8.12
N THR A 68 2.70 3.53 8.95
CA THR A 68 1.33 2.99 8.93
C THR A 68 0.33 4.06 9.35
N VAL A 69 0.61 4.78 10.43
CA VAL A 69 -0.24 5.89 10.89
C VAL A 69 -0.34 6.98 9.83
N ASN A 70 0.78 7.34 9.20
CA ASN A 70 0.84 8.29 8.09
C ASN A 70 -0.02 7.84 6.91
N ASN A 71 0.06 6.57 6.51
CA ASN A 71 -0.79 6.03 5.44
C ASN A 71 -2.28 6.20 5.76
N VAL A 72 -2.69 5.93 7.01
CA VAL A 72 -4.09 6.10 7.43
C VAL A 72 -4.55 7.54 7.31
N VAL A 73 -3.79 8.49 7.86
CA VAL A 73 -4.17 9.92 7.83
C VAL A 73 -4.02 10.53 6.43
N THR A 74 -3.15 9.98 5.58
CA THR A 74 -3.06 10.36 4.16
C THR A 74 -4.32 9.95 3.41
N VAL A 75 -4.83 8.73 3.61
CA VAL A 75 -6.11 8.31 3.00
C VAL A 75 -7.25 9.21 3.46
N LEU A 76 -7.32 9.55 4.76
CA LEU A 76 -8.31 10.51 5.25
C LEU A 76 -8.19 11.86 4.54
N SER A 77 -6.97 12.37 4.34
CA SER A 77 -6.76 13.64 3.62
C SER A 77 -7.26 13.56 2.17
N VAL A 78 -6.99 12.46 1.48
CA VAL A 78 -7.47 12.25 0.10
C VAL A 78 -9.00 12.23 0.07
N VAL A 79 -9.65 11.48 0.96
CA VAL A 79 -11.12 11.41 1.05
C VAL A 79 -11.74 12.79 1.27
N LEU A 80 -11.21 13.58 2.21
CA LEU A 80 -11.72 14.92 2.51
C LEU A 80 -11.49 15.91 1.37
N ARG A 81 -10.34 15.84 0.70
CA ARG A 81 -10.08 16.68 -0.50
C ARG A 81 -11.00 16.32 -1.65
N THR A 82 -11.20 15.03 -1.91
CA THR A 82 -12.14 14.58 -2.94
C THR A 82 -13.57 15.01 -2.60
N ALA A 83 -13.96 15.00 -1.32
CA ALA A 83 -15.26 15.52 -0.89
C ALA A 83 -15.40 17.04 -1.18
N VAL A 84 -14.34 17.82 -1.03
CA VAL A 84 -14.32 19.24 -1.43
C VAL A 84 -14.42 19.39 -2.96
N GLU A 85 -13.59 18.65 -3.70
CA GLU A 85 -13.57 18.67 -5.17
C GLU A 85 -14.93 18.32 -5.78
N TRP A 86 -15.67 17.40 -5.14
CA TRP A 86 -17.01 16.99 -5.57
C TRP A 86 -18.13 17.87 -5.00
N GLY A 87 -17.80 18.98 -4.33
CA GLY A 87 -18.78 19.91 -3.75
C GLY A 87 -19.62 19.32 -2.61
N VAL A 88 -19.17 18.22 -1.99
CA VAL A 88 -19.86 17.58 -0.86
C VAL A 88 -19.67 18.39 0.42
N ILE A 89 -18.46 18.90 0.65
CA ILE A 89 -18.13 19.82 1.75
C ILE A 89 -17.49 21.09 1.17
N ALA A 90 -17.68 22.24 1.82
CA ALA A 90 -17.15 23.51 1.32
C ALA A 90 -15.62 23.63 1.44
N ARG A 91 -15.03 23.01 2.47
CA ARG A 91 -13.58 23.01 2.74
C ARG A 91 -13.19 21.80 3.58
N VAL A 92 -11.91 21.47 3.60
CA VAL A 92 -11.36 20.47 4.52
C VAL A 92 -11.48 21.01 5.96
N PRO A 93 -12.16 20.31 6.89
CA PRO A 93 -12.46 20.83 8.22
C PRO A 93 -11.32 20.71 9.24
N CYS A 94 -10.25 19.99 8.90
CA CYS A 94 -9.16 19.69 9.81
C CYS A 94 -7.78 19.89 9.18
N SER A 95 -6.77 20.07 10.04
CA SER A 95 -5.36 20.09 9.64
C SER A 95 -4.72 18.73 9.90
N ILE A 96 -4.26 18.06 8.85
CA ILE A 96 -3.59 16.75 8.95
C ILE A 96 -2.09 16.96 8.83
N LYS A 97 -1.36 16.75 9.94
CA LYS A 97 0.11 16.75 9.97
C LYS A 97 0.63 15.31 10.04
N LEU A 98 1.66 14.98 9.28
CA LEU A 98 2.27 13.64 9.31
C LEU A 98 3.19 13.50 10.53
N LEU A 99 3.30 12.27 11.04
CA LEU A 99 4.32 11.90 12.03
C LEU A 99 5.69 11.86 11.36
N LYS A 100 6.73 12.25 12.09
CA LYS A 100 8.11 12.04 11.67
C LYS A 100 8.37 10.55 11.67
N ALA A 101 8.56 9.97 10.49
CA ALA A 101 8.98 8.58 10.36
C ALA A 101 10.51 8.54 10.27
N PRO A 102 11.19 7.67 11.04
CA PRO A 102 12.60 7.41 10.81
C PRO A 102 12.77 6.87 9.39
N LYS A 103 13.86 7.26 8.72
CA LYS A 103 14.24 6.59 7.47
C LYS A 103 14.63 5.17 7.85
N ASN A 104 13.89 4.20 7.33
CA ASN A 104 14.32 2.81 7.42
C ASN A 104 15.36 2.63 6.32
N GLU A 105 16.62 2.50 6.70
CA GLU A 105 17.65 2.04 5.78
C GLU A 105 17.43 0.55 5.59
N ALA A 106 17.23 0.13 4.33
CA ALA A 106 17.21 -1.29 4.04
C ALA A 106 18.60 -1.82 4.32
N SER A 107 18.71 -2.86 5.16
CA SER A 107 19.95 -3.62 5.29
C SER A 107 20.21 -4.32 3.96
N PHE A 108 21.40 -4.12 3.39
CA PHE A 108 21.86 -4.83 2.21
C PHE A 108 22.79 -5.96 2.66
N TYR A 109 22.76 -7.08 1.92
CA TYR A 109 23.75 -8.13 2.09
C TYR A 109 25.08 -7.67 1.49
N ASP A 110 26.16 -7.88 2.22
CA ASP A 110 27.49 -7.88 1.59
C ASP A 110 27.72 -9.15 0.74
N PHE A 111 28.82 -9.20 0.01
CA PHE A 111 29.13 -10.33 -0.87
C PHE A 111 29.23 -11.66 -0.10
N ASP A 112 29.85 -11.66 1.08
CA ASP A 112 30.03 -12.88 1.88
C ASP A 112 28.71 -13.36 2.49
N GLU A 113 27.85 -12.44 2.92
CA GLU A 113 26.50 -12.72 3.40
C GLU A 113 25.61 -13.30 2.31
N PHE A 114 25.69 -12.76 1.09
CA PHE A 114 24.93 -13.27 -0.04
C PHE A 114 25.40 -14.68 -0.45
N GLU A 115 26.72 -14.92 -0.52
CA GLU A 115 27.25 -16.26 -0.80
C GLU A 115 26.82 -17.29 0.25
N ARG A 116 26.83 -16.92 1.54
CA ARG A 116 26.29 -17.78 2.60
C ARG A 116 24.80 -18.09 2.39
N LEU A 117 24.01 -17.11 1.96
CA LEU A 117 22.59 -17.30 1.67
C LEU A 117 22.39 -18.25 0.48
N VAL A 118 23.17 -18.08 -0.59
CA VAL A 118 23.16 -18.98 -1.76
C VAL A 118 23.47 -20.41 -1.34
N GLU A 119 24.51 -20.62 -0.54
CA GLU A 119 24.95 -21.95 -0.12
C GLU A 119 23.87 -22.69 0.68
N VAL A 120 23.23 -22.02 1.64
CA VAL A 120 22.12 -22.59 2.40
C VAL A 120 20.93 -22.91 1.49
N ALA A 121 20.61 -22.01 0.56
CA ALA A 121 19.49 -22.16 -0.37
C ALA A 121 19.68 -23.33 -1.35
N ARG A 122 20.90 -23.82 -1.60
CA ARG A 122 21.15 -24.98 -2.49
C ARG A 122 20.39 -26.24 -2.09
N SER A 123 20.06 -26.38 -0.81
CA SER A 123 19.29 -27.52 -0.30
C SER A 123 17.83 -27.55 -0.78
N GLU A 124 17.29 -26.43 -1.26
CA GLU A 124 15.93 -26.31 -1.77
C GLU A 124 15.91 -25.59 -3.13
N ALA A 125 15.54 -26.31 -4.19
CA ALA A 125 15.60 -25.80 -5.55
C ALA A 125 14.84 -24.47 -5.76
N LEU A 126 13.66 -24.31 -5.13
CA LEU A 126 12.87 -23.09 -5.25
C LEU A 126 13.53 -21.92 -4.50
N ALA A 127 14.05 -22.16 -3.30
CA ALA A 127 14.78 -21.14 -2.54
C ALA A 127 16.01 -20.66 -3.32
N LEU A 128 16.80 -21.57 -3.88
CA LEU A 128 17.97 -21.23 -4.69
C LEU A 128 17.60 -20.34 -5.89
N GLN A 129 16.51 -20.67 -6.60
CA GLN A 129 16.03 -19.87 -7.72
C GLN A 129 15.63 -18.46 -7.30
N VAL A 130 14.88 -18.32 -6.20
CA VAL A 130 14.44 -17.01 -5.69
C VAL A 130 15.64 -16.16 -5.24
N VAL A 131 16.61 -16.77 -4.55
CA VAL A 131 17.83 -16.08 -4.09
C VAL A 131 18.65 -15.58 -5.27
N LEU A 132 18.89 -16.43 -6.28
CA LEU A 132 19.68 -16.03 -7.45
C LEU A 132 18.94 -14.99 -8.31
N LEU A 133 17.65 -15.17 -8.57
CA LEU A 133 16.88 -14.20 -9.36
C LEU A 133 16.74 -12.86 -8.63
N GLY A 134 16.57 -12.86 -7.31
CA GLY A 134 16.45 -11.64 -6.51
C GLY A 134 17.79 -10.94 -6.29
N GLY A 135 18.86 -11.70 -6.03
CA GLY A 135 20.19 -11.18 -5.70
C GLY A 135 21.01 -10.82 -6.92
N GLU A 136 21.11 -11.72 -7.91
CA GLU A 136 21.96 -11.53 -9.10
C GLU A 136 21.24 -10.76 -10.21
N ALA A 137 20.00 -11.15 -10.50
CA ALA A 137 19.20 -10.50 -11.54
C ALA A 137 18.41 -9.28 -11.03
N GLY A 138 18.43 -9.02 -9.72
CA GLY A 138 17.77 -7.87 -9.11
C GLY A 138 16.24 -7.89 -9.19
N LEU A 139 15.64 -9.06 -9.40
CA LEU A 139 14.19 -9.19 -9.60
C LEU A 139 13.43 -9.02 -8.29
N ARG A 140 12.34 -8.24 -8.33
CA ARG A 140 11.41 -8.17 -7.20
C ARG A 140 10.63 -9.47 -7.11
N CYS A 141 10.20 -9.85 -5.90
CA CYS A 141 9.41 -11.06 -5.68
C CYS A 141 8.20 -11.18 -6.64
N GLY A 142 7.46 -10.09 -6.88
CA GLY A 142 6.35 -10.10 -7.84
C GLY A 142 6.75 -10.31 -9.30
N GLU A 143 7.98 -9.93 -9.68
CA GLU A 143 8.54 -10.18 -11.02
C GLU A 143 8.99 -11.64 -11.12
N ILE A 144 9.67 -12.17 -10.09
CA ILE A 144 10.07 -13.60 -10.00
C ILE A 144 8.84 -14.51 -10.14
N MET A 145 7.75 -14.18 -9.43
CA MET A 145 6.52 -14.97 -9.47
C MET A 145 5.76 -14.90 -10.80
N ALA A 146 5.98 -13.87 -11.61
CA ALA A 146 5.31 -13.69 -12.90
C ALA A 146 6.20 -14.09 -14.09
N LEU A 147 7.41 -14.56 -13.84
CA LEU A 147 8.39 -14.89 -14.86
C LEU A 147 7.91 -16.11 -15.67
N GLU A 148 7.82 -15.95 -16.99
CA GLU A 148 7.49 -17.03 -17.92
C GLU A 148 8.70 -17.40 -18.79
N TRP A 149 8.74 -18.62 -19.32
CA TRP A 149 9.82 -19.04 -20.23
C TRP A 149 9.95 -18.16 -21.47
N THR A 150 8.87 -17.51 -21.91
CA THR A 150 8.85 -16.56 -23.02
C THR A 150 9.58 -15.26 -22.72
N ASP A 151 9.81 -14.95 -21.45
CA ASP A 151 10.50 -13.73 -21.02
C ASP A 151 12.03 -13.89 -21.08
N VAL A 152 12.54 -15.12 -21.28
CA VAL A 152 13.97 -15.44 -21.27
C VAL A 152 14.47 -15.77 -22.68
N ASP A 153 15.34 -14.92 -23.22
CA ASP A 153 16.07 -15.16 -24.45
C ASP A 153 17.50 -15.64 -24.13
N PHE A 154 17.68 -16.96 -24.16
CA PHE A 154 18.99 -17.58 -23.89
C PHE A 154 20.04 -17.27 -24.96
N ALA A 155 19.63 -17.00 -26.20
CA ALA A 155 20.56 -16.66 -27.29
C ALA A 155 21.15 -15.26 -27.07
N LYS A 156 20.31 -14.31 -26.61
CA LYS A 156 20.74 -12.95 -26.29
C LYS A 156 21.19 -12.76 -24.84
N ARG A 157 21.04 -13.80 -24.00
CA ARG A 157 21.28 -13.76 -22.54
C ARG A 157 20.50 -12.62 -21.87
N GLN A 158 19.23 -12.49 -22.24
CA GLN A 158 18.36 -11.41 -21.79
C GLN A 158 17.10 -11.96 -21.13
N CYS A 159 16.64 -11.26 -20.11
CA CYS A 159 15.35 -11.49 -19.47
C CYS A 159 14.53 -10.20 -19.59
N SER A 160 13.35 -10.28 -20.22
CA SER A 160 12.48 -9.13 -20.49
C SER A 160 11.23 -9.22 -19.61
N LEU A 161 11.15 -8.37 -18.59
CA LEU A 161 10.05 -8.39 -17.64
C LEU A 161 8.92 -7.48 -18.11
N HIS A 162 7.79 -8.08 -18.44
CA HIS A 162 6.61 -7.35 -18.91
C HIS A 162 5.46 -7.35 -17.89
N ARG A 163 5.56 -8.16 -16.82
CA ARG A 163 4.45 -8.48 -15.90
C ARG A 163 4.92 -8.52 -14.45
N ILE A 164 3.98 -8.31 -13.53
CA ILE A 164 4.18 -8.43 -12.08
C ILE A 164 3.00 -9.23 -11.51
N ALA A 165 3.27 -10.26 -10.73
CA ALA A 165 2.25 -11.06 -10.06
C ALA A 165 1.58 -10.21 -8.97
N LEU A 166 0.26 -10.10 -9.05
CA LEU A 166 -0.55 -9.35 -8.11
C LEU A 166 -1.29 -10.34 -7.19
N HIS A 167 -0.74 -10.62 -6.01
CA HIS A 167 -1.40 -11.42 -4.98
C HIS A 167 -2.50 -10.58 -4.28
N TYR A 168 -3.69 -10.47 -4.88
CA TYR A 168 -4.87 -9.97 -4.18
C TYR A 168 -5.90 -11.10 -4.04
N LYS A 169 -6.04 -11.64 -2.82
CA LYS A 169 -7.30 -12.26 -2.41
C LYS A 169 -8.32 -11.13 -2.29
N VAL A 170 -9.08 -10.86 -3.34
CA VAL A 170 -10.31 -10.07 -3.24
C VAL A 170 -11.30 -10.98 -2.54
N ILE A 171 -11.36 -10.89 -1.20
CA ILE A 171 -12.46 -11.46 -0.43
C ILE A 171 -13.63 -10.51 -0.69
N PHE A 172 -14.49 -10.86 -1.64
CA PHE A 172 -15.83 -10.31 -1.70
C PHE A 172 -16.54 -10.77 -0.41
N ILE A 173 -16.90 -9.81 0.44
CA ILE A 173 -17.89 -9.99 1.50
C ILE A 173 -19.13 -9.21 1.08
#